data_AF-A0A6B3FUK1-F1
#
_entry.id   AF-A0A6B3FUK1-F1
#
_cell.length_a   1.000
_cell.length_b   1.000
_cell.length_c   1.000
_cell.angle_alpha   90.00
_cell.angle_beta   90.00
_cell.angle_gamma   90.00
#
_symmetry.space_group_name_H-M   'P 1'
#
loop_
_entity.id
_entity.type
_entity.pdbx_description
1 polymer ?
#
loop_
_entity_poly.entity_id
_entity_poly.type
_entity_poly.pdbx_seq_one_letter_code
_entity_poly.pdbx_strand_id
1 'polypeptide(L)'
;WPYCTGTNTPTETYGEYTFPSGPSGAKYACASGPANNSFRNTGLATLPPAQPAWIRYAGDAGSPPEFGGGSESPMAGPVYNFDADLDSAVKFPASLDGRFFATEYGRKWIKPVEVKADGSPGTIDTFPWTGTQVMDSAFGPDGALYVLD
;
A
#
# COMPACT_ATOMS: atom_id res chain seq x y z
N TRP A 1 -1.40 14.90 -10.65
CA TRP A 1 -1.68 13.51 -11.02
C TRP A 1 -0.35 12.74 -10.94
N PRO A 2 -0.32 11.47 -10.49
CA PRO A 2 0.94 10.81 -10.13
C PRO A 2 1.93 10.76 -11.30
N TYR A 3 3.22 10.83 -10.98
CA TYR A 3 4.30 10.74 -11.96
C TYR A 3 4.69 9.28 -12.24
N CYS A 4 4.91 8.51 -11.18
CA CYS A 4 5.38 7.13 -11.21
C CYS A 4 4.47 6.26 -10.34
N THR A 5 4.22 5.02 -10.75
CA THR A 5 3.37 4.08 -10.00
C THR A 5 3.78 2.63 -10.26
N GLY A 6 3.25 1.71 -9.45
CA GLY A 6 3.47 0.28 -9.57
C GLY A 6 4.95 -0.07 -9.48
N THR A 7 5.43 -0.91 -10.40
CA THR A 7 6.83 -1.34 -10.43
C THR A 7 7.77 -0.36 -11.13
N ASN A 8 7.33 0.89 -11.36
CA ASN A 8 8.08 1.94 -12.07
C ASN A 8 8.51 1.57 -13.48
N THR A 9 7.76 0.67 -14.14
CA THR A 9 8.00 0.34 -15.56
C THR A 9 7.47 1.44 -16.47
N PRO A 10 7.97 1.57 -17.71
CA PRO A 10 7.42 2.52 -18.69
C PRO A 10 5.92 2.34 -18.97
N THR A 11 5.40 1.12 -18.83
CA THR A 11 3.98 0.79 -19.02
C THR A 11 3.11 1.41 -17.93
N GLU A 12 3.59 1.42 -16.69
CA GLU A 12 2.87 1.94 -15.52
C GLU A 12 3.12 3.43 -15.31
N THR A 13 4.26 3.93 -15.79
CA THR A 13 4.65 5.34 -15.63
C THR A 13 3.69 6.25 -16.38
N TYR A 14 3.38 7.40 -15.82
CA TYR A 14 2.50 8.37 -16.48
C TYR A 14 3.29 9.32 -17.38
N GLY A 15 2.58 9.96 -18.30
CA GLY A 15 3.11 11.10 -19.06
C GLY A 15 2.28 12.34 -18.73
N GLU A 16 2.87 13.51 -18.87
CA GLU A 16 2.15 14.76 -18.66
C GLU A 16 1.03 14.90 -19.68
N TYR A 17 -0.21 15.14 -19.22
CA TYR A 17 -1.36 15.32 -20.09
C TYR A 17 -1.68 16.81 -20.24
N THR A 18 -1.77 17.27 -21.48
CA THR A 18 -2.24 18.63 -21.77
C THR A 18 -3.76 18.66 -21.72
N PHE A 19 -4.36 19.32 -20.74
CA PHE A 19 -5.82 19.46 -20.69
C PHE A 19 -6.34 20.49 -21.72
N PRO A 20 -7.60 20.37 -22.20
CA PRO A 20 -8.59 19.34 -21.84
C PRO A 20 -8.50 18.06 -22.67
N SER A 21 -7.76 18.06 -23.78
CA SER A 21 -7.89 17.04 -24.84
C SER A 21 -6.57 16.36 -25.27
N GLY A 22 -5.47 16.71 -24.62
CA GLY A 22 -4.13 16.21 -24.95
C GLY A 22 -3.32 17.21 -25.79
N PRO A 23 -2.15 16.78 -26.28
CA PRO A 23 -1.63 15.42 -26.23
C PRO A 23 -1.05 15.01 -24.86
N SER A 24 -0.84 13.71 -24.66
CA SER A 24 0.05 13.19 -23.63
C SER A 24 1.50 13.31 -24.10
N GLY A 25 2.36 13.85 -23.25
CA GLY A 25 3.80 13.94 -23.47
C GLY A 25 4.53 12.62 -23.20
N ALA A 26 5.86 12.71 -23.14
CA ALA A 26 6.72 11.60 -22.77
C ALA A 26 6.46 11.11 -21.33
N LYS A 27 6.84 9.86 -21.07
CA LYS A 27 6.77 9.27 -19.73
C LYS A 27 7.74 9.99 -18.77
N TYR A 28 7.35 10.14 -17.51
CA TYR A 28 8.19 10.75 -16.48
C TYR A 28 9.45 9.93 -16.21
N ALA A 29 10.55 10.62 -15.84
CA ALA A 29 11.85 10.00 -15.58
C ALA A 29 11.94 9.42 -14.15
N CYS A 30 11.24 8.32 -13.88
CA CYS A 30 11.11 7.75 -12.53
C CYS A 30 12.45 7.34 -11.88
N ALA A 31 13.38 6.80 -12.67
CA ALA A 31 14.67 6.32 -12.16
C ALA A 31 15.65 7.47 -11.81
N SER A 32 15.58 8.59 -12.52
CA SER A 32 16.47 9.74 -12.30
C SER A 32 15.81 10.86 -11.50
N GLY A 33 14.52 10.72 -11.16
CA GLY A 33 13.73 11.76 -10.52
C GLY A 33 12.90 12.56 -11.53
N PRO A 34 11.56 12.56 -11.42
CA PRO A 34 10.71 13.37 -12.28
C PRO A 34 10.80 14.85 -11.93
N ALA A 35 10.70 15.72 -12.95
CA ALA A 35 10.65 17.15 -12.76
C ALA A 35 9.31 17.58 -12.14
N ASN A 36 9.35 18.40 -11.10
CA ASN A 36 8.19 19.08 -10.54
C ASN A 36 8.08 20.47 -11.15
N ASN A 37 7.40 20.54 -12.30
CA ASN A 37 7.16 21.75 -13.07
C ASN A 37 5.90 22.52 -12.64
N SER A 38 5.28 22.15 -11.51
CA SER A 38 4.10 22.86 -11.01
C SER A 38 4.43 24.34 -10.81
N PHE A 39 3.58 25.22 -11.35
CA PHE A 39 3.71 26.68 -11.12
C PHE A 39 3.58 27.07 -9.64
N ARG A 40 3.13 26.15 -8.78
CA ARG A 40 3.04 26.32 -7.33
C ARG A 40 4.23 25.69 -6.59
N ASN A 41 5.21 25.15 -7.28
CA ASN A 41 6.34 24.49 -6.64
C ASN A 41 7.26 25.51 -5.96
N THR A 42 7.41 25.38 -4.64
CA THR A 42 8.39 26.11 -3.82
C THR A 42 9.48 25.19 -3.26
N GLY A 43 9.45 23.90 -3.60
CA GLY A 43 10.39 22.88 -3.15
C GLY A 43 11.35 22.43 -4.25
N LEU A 44 11.69 21.14 -4.23
CA LEU A 44 12.62 20.55 -5.21
C LEU A 44 12.05 20.65 -6.62
N ALA A 45 12.85 21.17 -7.55
CA ALA A 45 12.54 21.17 -8.98
C ALA A 45 12.62 19.77 -9.60
N THR A 46 13.45 18.90 -9.04
CA THR A 46 13.57 17.48 -9.41
C THR A 46 13.30 16.65 -8.16
N LEU A 47 12.26 15.81 -8.22
CA LEU A 47 11.91 14.94 -7.10
C LEU A 47 12.93 13.80 -6.98
N PRO A 48 13.09 13.20 -5.78
CA PRO A 48 13.89 11.98 -5.64
C PRO A 48 13.42 10.88 -6.60
N PRO A 49 14.32 9.94 -6.99
CA PRO A 49 13.93 8.76 -7.73
C PRO A 49 12.77 8.02 -7.07
N ALA A 50 11.79 7.63 -7.88
CA ALA A 50 10.64 6.89 -7.39
C ALA A 50 11.09 5.51 -6.91
N GLN A 51 10.58 5.09 -5.76
CA GLN A 51 10.73 3.71 -5.29
C GLN A 51 9.65 2.84 -5.93
N PRO A 52 9.97 1.62 -6.39
CA PRO A 52 8.95 0.71 -6.88
C PRO A 52 8.03 0.30 -5.74
N ALA A 53 6.79 -0.05 -6.07
CA ALA A 53 5.83 -0.55 -5.10
C ALA A 53 6.38 -1.79 -4.38
N TRP A 54 6.23 -1.80 -3.06
CA TRP A 54 6.66 -2.92 -2.22
C TRP A 54 5.90 -4.20 -2.57
N ILE A 55 4.58 -4.08 -2.72
CA ILE A 55 3.70 -5.10 -3.29
C ILE A 55 3.03 -4.48 -4.51
N ARG A 56 3.14 -5.14 -5.67
CA ARG A 56 2.46 -4.68 -6.88
C ARG A 56 0.94 -4.75 -6.68
N TYR A 57 0.25 -3.69 -7.04
CA TYR A 57 -1.19 -3.54 -6.87
C TYR A 57 -1.75 -3.06 -8.20
N ALA A 58 -2.42 -3.95 -8.92
CA ALA A 58 -2.78 -3.78 -10.34
C ALA A 58 -4.17 -4.36 -10.65
N GLY A 59 -5.12 -4.20 -9.73
CA GLY A 59 -6.52 -4.55 -9.93
C GLY A 59 -6.70 -6.02 -10.30
N ASP A 60 -7.39 -6.26 -11.41
CA ASP A 60 -7.75 -7.61 -11.89
C ASP A 60 -6.57 -8.43 -12.44
N ALA A 61 -5.41 -7.82 -12.72
CA ALA A 61 -4.26 -8.55 -13.26
C ALA A 61 -2.91 -7.98 -12.78
N GLY A 62 -2.11 -8.83 -12.13
CA GLY A 62 -0.75 -8.49 -11.69
C GLY A 62 -0.63 -8.10 -10.21
N SER A 63 -1.74 -8.02 -9.48
CA SER A 63 -1.74 -8.09 -8.01
C SER A 63 -1.46 -9.53 -7.55
N PRO A 64 -0.96 -9.74 -6.31
CA PRO A 64 -0.96 -11.07 -5.71
C PRO A 64 -2.36 -11.71 -5.76
N PRO A 65 -2.46 -13.00 -6.10
CA PRO A 65 -3.75 -13.69 -6.24
C PRO A 65 -4.56 -13.67 -4.93
N GLU A 66 -3.90 -13.61 -3.78
CA GLU A 66 -4.52 -13.53 -2.46
C GLU A 66 -5.38 -12.27 -2.31
N PHE A 67 -5.11 -11.19 -3.06
CA PHE A 67 -5.91 -9.97 -3.00
C PHE A 67 -7.23 -10.07 -3.79
N GLY A 68 -7.37 -11.07 -4.67
CA GLY A 68 -8.51 -11.19 -5.58
C GLY A 68 -8.60 -10.04 -6.58
N GLY A 69 -9.70 -10.00 -7.35
CA GLY A 69 -10.00 -8.92 -8.29
C GLY A 69 -10.89 -7.83 -7.68
N GLY A 70 -11.26 -6.83 -8.49
CA GLY A 70 -12.15 -5.74 -8.10
C GLY A 70 -11.42 -4.43 -7.78
N SER A 71 -11.98 -3.66 -6.84
CA SER A 71 -11.53 -2.30 -6.54
C SER A 71 -10.04 -2.21 -6.21
N GLU A 72 -9.44 -1.08 -6.56
CA GLU A 72 -8.07 -0.73 -6.15
C GLU A 72 -8.08 0.35 -5.05
N SER A 73 -8.50 -0.03 -3.84
CA SER A 73 -8.70 0.88 -2.71
C SER A 73 -7.92 0.45 -1.46
N PRO A 74 -6.57 0.41 -1.51
CA PRO A 74 -5.78 0.02 -0.36
C PRO A 74 -5.82 1.12 0.71
N MET A 75 -6.11 0.74 1.96
CA MET A 75 -6.18 1.67 3.11
C MET A 75 -4.99 1.52 4.07
N ALA A 76 -3.91 0.86 3.61
CA ALA A 76 -2.73 0.53 4.40
C ALA A 76 -3.11 -0.25 5.68
N GLY A 77 -2.39 -0.05 6.78
CA GLY A 77 -2.71 -0.67 8.07
C GLY A 77 -1.51 -0.70 9.03
N PRO A 78 -1.68 -1.27 10.23
CA PRO A 78 -0.62 -1.32 11.22
C PRO A 78 0.26 -2.56 11.06
N VAL A 79 1.46 -2.51 11.63
CA VAL A 79 2.27 -3.72 11.89
C VAL A 79 1.95 -4.20 13.30
N TYR A 80 1.63 -5.49 13.44
CA TYR A 80 1.44 -6.08 14.76
C TYR A 80 2.80 -6.33 15.42
N ASN A 81 2.98 -5.86 16.65
CA ASN A 81 4.15 -6.13 17.46
C ASN A 81 3.70 -6.89 18.71
N PHE A 82 4.06 -8.15 18.82
CA PHE A 82 3.68 -9.01 19.93
C PHE A 82 4.44 -8.60 21.19
N ASP A 83 3.69 -8.42 22.28
CA ASP A 83 4.25 -8.23 23.61
C ASP A 83 3.94 -9.48 24.45
N ALA A 84 4.99 -10.20 24.86
CA ALA A 84 4.87 -11.40 25.68
C ALA A 84 4.36 -11.09 27.09
N ASP A 85 4.74 -9.92 27.64
CA ASP A 85 4.46 -9.51 29.01
C ASP A 85 3.08 -8.84 29.16
N LEU A 86 2.45 -8.46 28.05
CA LEU A 86 1.10 -7.90 28.03
C LEU A 86 0.06 -8.93 28.49
N ASP A 87 -0.50 -8.77 29.68
CA ASP A 87 -1.61 -9.58 30.18
C ASP A 87 -2.94 -9.11 29.56
N SER A 88 -3.26 -9.62 28.37
CA SER A 88 -4.49 -9.31 27.63
C SER A 88 -5.03 -10.55 26.94
N ALA A 89 -6.30 -10.85 27.18
CA ALA A 89 -7.00 -11.96 26.51
C ALA A 89 -7.36 -11.67 25.05
N VAL A 90 -7.21 -10.42 24.60
CA VAL A 90 -7.55 -9.96 23.24
C VAL A 90 -6.32 -9.70 22.37
N LYS A 91 -5.10 -9.85 22.92
CA LYS A 91 -3.89 -9.73 22.13
C LYS A 91 -3.77 -10.87 21.12
N PHE A 92 -3.23 -10.57 19.95
CA PHE A 92 -2.99 -11.57 18.92
C PHE A 92 -1.82 -12.50 19.28
N PRO A 93 -1.72 -13.71 18.69
CA PRO A 93 -0.64 -14.64 18.98
C PRO A 93 0.71 -14.18 18.41
N ALA A 94 1.80 -14.65 19.00
CA ALA A 94 3.18 -14.38 18.56
C ALA A 94 3.47 -14.81 17.11
N SER A 95 2.68 -15.73 16.54
CA SER A 95 2.81 -16.14 15.13
C SER A 95 2.44 -15.04 14.12
N LEU A 96 1.79 -13.96 14.59
CA LEU A 96 1.47 -12.78 13.79
C LEU A 96 2.42 -11.61 14.02
N ASP A 97 3.43 -11.78 14.89
CA ASP A 97 4.42 -10.74 15.17
C ASP A 97 5.15 -10.27 13.90
N GLY A 98 5.36 -8.95 13.79
CA GLY A 98 6.02 -8.31 12.66
C GLY A 98 5.19 -8.28 11.37
N ARG A 99 3.97 -8.82 11.35
CA ARG A 99 3.13 -8.81 10.14
C ARG A 99 2.45 -7.46 9.93
N PHE A 100 2.44 -7.02 8.68
CA PHE A 100 1.69 -5.85 8.24
C PHE A 100 0.23 -6.24 7.95
N PHE A 101 -0.72 -5.71 8.70
CA PHE A 101 -2.15 -5.97 8.52
C PHE A 101 -2.70 -5.04 7.44
N ALA A 102 -2.46 -5.40 6.18
CA ALA A 102 -2.98 -4.65 5.04
C ALA A 102 -4.52 -4.66 5.04
N THR A 103 -5.13 -3.52 4.73
CA THR A 103 -6.59 -3.35 4.70
C THR A 103 -7.06 -2.81 3.36
N GLU A 104 -8.30 -3.15 3.00
CA GLU A 104 -8.87 -2.83 1.68
C GLU A 104 -10.35 -2.43 1.80
N TYR A 105 -10.66 -1.23 1.29
CA TYR A 105 -12.00 -0.65 1.35
C TYR A 105 -13.01 -1.33 0.42
N GLY A 106 -12.74 -1.43 -0.88
CA GLY A 106 -13.69 -1.93 -1.88
C GLY A 106 -13.86 -3.46 -1.92
N ARG A 107 -12.80 -4.20 -1.60
CA ARG A 107 -12.67 -5.66 -1.53
C ARG A 107 -12.84 -6.19 -0.10
N LYS A 108 -12.93 -5.30 0.89
CA LYS A 108 -13.43 -5.58 2.25
C LYS A 108 -12.66 -6.70 2.94
N TRP A 109 -11.35 -6.60 2.97
CA TRP A 109 -10.50 -7.58 3.63
C TRP A 109 -9.45 -6.94 4.51
N ILE A 110 -8.99 -7.73 5.47
CA ILE A 110 -7.75 -7.52 6.22
C ILE A 110 -6.84 -8.71 5.88
N LYS A 111 -5.56 -8.48 5.57
CA LYS A 111 -4.60 -9.52 5.21
C LYS A 111 -3.26 -9.26 5.93
N PRO A 112 -2.84 -10.15 6.84
CA PRO A 112 -1.52 -10.11 7.44
C PRO A 112 -0.48 -10.50 6.40
N VAL A 113 0.41 -9.56 6.08
CA VAL A 113 1.52 -9.76 5.17
C VAL A 113 2.81 -9.88 5.96
N GLU A 114 3.55 -10.96 5.74
CA GLU A 114 4.88 -11.14 6.29
C GLU A 114 5.85 -10.07 5.74
N VAL A 115 6.64 -9.47 6.62
CA VAL A 115 7.81 -8.65 6.25
C VAL A 115 9.04 -9.51 6.47
N LYS A 116 9.74 -9.89 5.40
CA LYS A 116 10.96 -10.71 5.53
C LYS A 116 12.11 -9.89 6.11
N ALA A 117 13.16 -10.58 6.54
CA ALA A 117 14.36 -9.95 7.11
C ALA A 117 15.07 -8.95 6.16
N ASP A 118 14.93 -9.12 4.84
CA ASP A 118 15.44 -8.19 3.83
C ASP A 118 14.48 -7.03 3.51
N GLY A 119 13.35 -6.96 4.23
CA GLY A 119 12.29 -5.99 4.03
C GLY A 119 11.37 -6.30 2.85
N SER A 120 11.55 -7.41 2.12
CA SER A 120 10.64 -7.80 1.03
C SER A 120 9.33 -8.42 1.57
N PRO A 121 8.22 -8.37 0.81
CA PRO A 121 6.99 -9.00 1.25
C PRO A 121 7.11 -10.53 1.17
N GLY A 122 6.55 -11.21 2.16
CA GLY A 122 6.42 -12.65 2.21
C GLY A 122 4.99 -13.11 2.03
N THR A 123 4.62 -14.10 2.84
CA THR A 123 3.29 -14.73 2.79
C THR A 123 2.18 -13.70 3.05
N ILE A 124 1.12 -13.75 2.23
CA ILE A 124 -0.09 -12.96 2.40
C ILE A 124 -1.17 -13.89 2.95
N ASP A 125 -1.45 -13.79 4.25
CA ASP A 125 -2.37 -14.70 4.92
C ASP A 125 -3.82 -14.21 4.88
N THR A 126 -4.74 -15.13 5.16
CA THR A 126 -6.16 -14.81 5.37
C THR A 126 -6.39 -14.45 6.83
N PHE A 127 -7.13 -13.37 7.06
CA PHE A 127 -7.62 -13.01 8.38
C PHE A 127 -9.15 -13.10 8.40
N PRO A 128 -9.77 -13.60 9.48
CA PRO A 128 -11.20 -13.85 9.56
C PRO A 128 -12.01 -12.56 9.75
N TRP A 129 -11.85 -11.60 8.84
CA TRP A 129 -12.63 -10.37 8.82
C TRP A 129 -14.03 -10.61 8.29
N THR A 130 -15.03 -10.15 9.04
CA THR A 130 -16.45 -10.26 8.67
C THR A 130 -17.16 -8.91 8.59
N GLY A 131 -16.45 -7.80 8.81
CA GLY A 131 -17.00 -6.46 8.65
C GLY A 131 -17.03 -6.01 7.18
N THR A 132 -17.07 -4.71 6.96
CA THR A 132 -17.23 -4.11 5.62
C THR A 132 -16.01 -3.30 5.18
N GLN A 133 -16.18 -2.01 4.87
CA GLN A 133 -15.25 -1.25 4.04
C GLN A 133 -14.21 -0.61 4.93
N VAL A 134 -13.13 -1.34 5.22
CA VAL A 134 -12.09 -0.89 6.15
C VAL A 134 -11.52 0.44 5.67
N MET A 135 -11.70 1.49 6.47
CA MET A 135 -11.22 2.84 6.23
C MET A 135 -9.93 3.14 7.00
N ASP A 136 -9.80 2.58 8.21
CA ASP A 136 -8.62 2.73 9.05
C ASP A 136 -8.51 1.56 10.04
N SER A 137 -7.30 1.29 10.53
CA SER A 137 -7.09 0.30 11.58
C SER A 137 -5.83 0.59 12.40
N ALA A 138 -5.87 0.22 13.68
CA ALA A 138 -4.75 0.39 14.60
C ALA A 138 -4.73 -0.71 15.66
N PHE A 139 -3.54 -1.13 16.09
CA PHE A 139 -3.41 -1.94 17.30
C PHE A 139 -3.40 -1.04 18.54
N GLY A 140 -4.25 -1.36 19.51
CA GLY A 140 -4.27 -0.69 20.81
C GLY A 140 -3.20 -1.22 21.77
N PRO A 141 -3.00 -0.54 22.91
CA PRO A 141 -2.05 -0.97 23.94
C PRO A 141 -2.41 -2.31 24.61
N ASP A 142 -3.65 -2.77 24.44
CA ASP A 142 -4.18 -4.06 24.86
C ASP A 142 -3.92 -5.18 23.83
N GLY A 143 -3.26 -4.86 22.71
CA GLY A 143 -2.93 -5.81 21.65
C GLY A 143 -4.10 -6.19 20.74
N ALA A 144 -5.27 -5.54 20.90
CA ALA A 144 -6.42 -5.73 20.02
C ALA A 144 -6.28 -4.89 18.75
N LEU A 145 -6.82 -5.40 17.63
CA LEU A 145 -6.96 -4.64 16.38
C LEU A 145 -8.29 -3.87 16.41
N TYR A 146 -8.20 -2.54 16.40
CA TYR A 146 -9.33 -1.64 16.24
C TYR A 146 -9.49 -1.29 14.78
N VAL A 147 -10.73 -1.38 14.27
CA VAL A 147 -11.03 -1.19 12.85
C VAL A 147 -12.17 -0.18 12.72
N LEU A 148 -12.02 0.75 11.77
CA LEU A 148 -13.08 1.62 11.28
C LEU A 148 -13.52 1.08 9.91
N ASP A 149 -14.78 0.67 9.77
CA ASP A 149 -15.31 -0.01 8.56
C ASP A 149 -16.68 0.47 8.07
#